data_AF-M5GH43-F1
#
_entry.id   AF-M5GH43-F1
#
_cell.length_a   1.000
_cell.length_b   1.000
_cell.length_c   1.000
_cell.angle_alpha   90.00
_cell.angle_beta   90.00
_cell.angle_gamma   90.00
#
_symmetry.space_group_name_H-M   'P 1'
#
loop_
_entity.id
_entity.type
_entity.pdbx_description
1 polymer ?
#
loop_
_entity_poly.entity_id
_entity_poly.type
_entity_poly.pdbx_seq_one_letter_code
_entity_poly.pdbx_strand_id
1 'polypeptide(L)'
;MSGRRKLRIRERRAPLVPNFSAEGRKSSILLDEPNPILNPELFRITKGTHNAFDGIDLEKTGLPEEKTADLSALLQEDTFDQDPFLKMLSSPLRRETISSRYLPTDFMIRLRLARPASMENLLYWYPVSSSYDRATQDESVGGSWYIVCWKEAMDFFRLRHGKKPPMAVPESARAHRFLSEQVYETLQLAVLEELEELRKRIGNPSDTYRPLVRRLTRNELRALRNGEKVDLPDAAAVIMAAKVNPRNKALAQADESAPSTSHEPAVSIETQRPKLPVATMVYTSPDIGLPRRPVPICNSIILFPEVDKRQELLSLLGNILKIERNAKGRAGDAPSSGKQSDEGEKASHAYLINLDRSASRRASTVPLLIALWRMRLWHGQGWTVDGSGSLRPQQSDESALGEDKSGNGSNVTD
;
A
#
# COMPACT_ATOMS: atom_id res chain seq x y z
N MET A 1 -15.56 -38.32 -38.43
CA MET A 1 -15.05 -37.67 -37.20
C MET A 1 -15.96 -36.49 -36.87
N SER A 2 -16.81 -36.63 -35.87
CA SER A 2 -17.88 -35.66 -35.56
C SER A 2 -17.37 -34.61 -34.57
N GLY A 3 -17.36 -33.35 -35.00
CA GLY A 3 -16.92 -32.21 -34.19
C GLY A 3 -17.99 -31.80 -33.18
N ARG A 4 -17.71 -32.01 -31.88
CA ARG A 4 -18.55 -31.49 -30.79
C ARG A 4 -18.40 -29.97 -30.70
N ARG A 5 -19.39 -29.23 -31.19
CA ARG A 5 -19.58 -27.80 -30.87
C ARG A 5 -19.88 -27.67 -29.38
N LYS A 6 -18.97 -27.04 -28.62
CA LYS A 6 -19.25 -26.61 -27.24
C LYS A 6 -20.33 -25.52 -27.27
N LEU A 7 -21.52 -25.84 -26.76
CA LEU A 7 -22.57 -24.86 -26.48
C LEU A 7 -22.02 -23.84 -25.47
N ARG A 8 -21.87 -22.59 -25.91
CA ARG A 8 -21.63 -21.45 -25.01
C ARG A 8 -22.88 -21.29 -24.13
N ILE A 9 -22.75 -21.65 -22.86
CA ILE A 9 -23.76 -21.33 -21.84
C ILE A 9 -23.83 -19.80 -21.78
N ARG A 10 -24.98 -19.24 -22.16
CA ARG A 10 -25.26 -17.81 -21.93
C ARG A 10 -25.27 -17.59 -20.43
N GLU A 11 -24.36 -16.76 -19.93
CA GLU A 11 -24.41 -16.25 -18.56
C GLU A 11 -25.77 -15.58 -18.34
N ARG A 12 -26.62 -16.23 -17.53
CA ARG A 12 -27.86 -15.62 -17.07
C ARG A 12 -27.47 -14.57 -16.05
N ARG A 13 -27.81 -13.30 -16.32
CA ARG A 13 -27.64 -12.22 -15.35
C ARG A 13 -28.38 -12.60 -14.07
N ALA A 14 -27.71 -12.46 -12.93
CA ALA A 14 -28.36 -12.66 -11.64
C ALA A 14 -29.56 -11.69 -11.51
N PRO A 15 -30.70 -12.15 -10.97
CA PRO A 15 -31.81 -11.26 -10.64
C PRO A 15 -31.33 -10.15 -9.69
N LEU A 16 -31.96 -8.97 -9.80
CA LEU A 16 -31.69 -7.83 -8.91
C LEU A 16 -31.82 -8.28 -7.45
N VAL A 17 -30.90 -7.83 -6.59
CA VAL A 17 -30.92 -8.16 -5.17
C VAL A 17 -32.24 -7.66 -4.59
N PRO A 18 -33.05 -8.54 -3.96
CA PRO A 18 -34.34 -8.13 -3.44
C PRO A 18 -34.13 -7.07 -2.35
N ASN A 19 -34.85 -5.97 -2.45
CA ASN A 19 -34.86 -4.95 -1.40
C ASN A 19 -35.38 -5.61 -0.12
N PHE A 20 -34.68 -5.56 1.01
CA PHE A 20 -35.14 -6.14 2.28
C PHE A 20 -35.99 -5.18 3.13
N SER A 21 -36.23 -3.96 2.63
CA SER A 21 -37.10 -2.99 3.31
C SER A 21 -38.55 -3.48 3.36
N ALA A 22 -39.24 -3.12 4.45
CA ALA A 22 -40.67 -3.32 4.62
C ALA A 22 -41.50 -2.19 3.97
N GLU A 23 -40.89 -1.03 3.71
CA GLU A 23 -41.58 0.10 3.08
C GLU A 23 -42.03 -0.26 1.66
N GLY A 24 -43.33 -0.09 1.41
CA GLY A 24 -43.94 -0.30 0.09
C GLY A 24 -44.23 -1.75 -0.29
N ARG A 25 -43.94 -2.73 0.58
CA ARG A 25 -44.26 -4.14 0.31
C ARG A 25 -45.71 -4.49 0.66
N LYS A 26 -46.37 -5.20 -0.25
CA LYS A 26 -47.72 -5.77 -0.04
C LYS A 26 -47.70 -7.22 0.47
N SER A 27 -46.55 -7.89 0.39
CA SER A 27 -46.37 -9.29 0.75
C SER A 27 -45.07 -9.50 1.51
N SER A 28 -45.02 -10.60 2.27
CA SER A 28 -43.78 -11.06 2.91
C SER A 28 -42.74 -11.41 1.85
N ILE A 29 -41.46 -11.09 2.12
CA ILE A 29 -40.32 -11.47 1.27
C ILE A 29 -40.22 -12.99 1.04
N LEU A 30 -40.82 -13.78 1.93
CA LEU A 30 -40.88 -15.23 1.80
C LEU A 30 -41.80 -15.70 0.66
N LEU A 31 -42.64 -14.81 0.12
CA LEU A 31 -43.58 -15.09 -0.95
C LEU A 31 -43.17 -14.45 -2.28
N ASP A 32 -42.06 -13.70 -2.31
CA ASP A 32 -41.54 -13.09 -3.53
C ASP A 32 -40.95 -14.19 -4.43
N GLU A 33 -41.35 -14.28 -5.71
CA GLU A 33 -40.73 -15.18 -6.68
C GLU A 33 -39.84 -14.38 -7.66
N PRO A 34 -38.54 -14.72 -7.81
CA PRO A 34 -37.81 -15.79 -7.13
C PRO A 34 -37.41 -15.44 -5.69
N ASN A 35 -37.65 -16.36 -4.74
CA ASN A 35 -37.35 -16.13 -3.32
C ASN A 35 -35.84 -16.37 -3.03
N PRO A 36 -35.12 -15.41 -2.43
CA PRO A 36 -33.69 -15.55 -2.13
C PRO A 36 -33.36 -16.63 -1.09
N ILE A 37 -34.31 -16.96 -0.22
CA ILE A 37 -34.17 -18.00 0.81
C ILE A 37 -34.44 -19.38 0.23
N LEU A 38 -35.46 -19.51 -0.65
CA LEU A 38 -35.80 -20.81 -1.26
C LEU A 38 -34.89 -21.15 -2.44
N ASN A 39 -34.37 -20.14 -3.16
CA ASN A 39 -33.52 -20.32 -4.33
C ASN A 39 -32.16 -19.61 -4.18
N PRO A 40 -31.36 -19.94 -3.15
CA PRO A 40 -30.11 -19.23 -2.87
C PRO A 40 -29.12 -19.30 -4.04
N GLU A 41 -29.17 -20.36 -4.86
CA GLU A 41 -28.29 -20.50 -6.02
C GLU A 41 -28.60 -19.50 -7.15
N LEU A 42 -29.82 -18.97 -7.24
CA LEU A 42 -30.16 -17.90 -8.20
C LEU A 42 -29.61 -16.54 -7.76
N PHE A 43 -29.47 -16.34 -6.45
CA PHE A 43 -28.98 -15.10 -5.83
C PHE A 43 -27.55 -15.21 -5.32
N ARG A 44 -26.90 -16.34 -5.56
CA ARG A 44 -25.49 -16.50 -5.28
C ARG A 44 -24.78 -15.55 -6.23
N ILE A 45 -24.43 -14.38 -5.69
CA ILE A 45 -23.42 -13.52 -6.27
C ILE A 45 -22.18 -14.40 -6.25
N THR A 46 -21.98 -15.16 -7.32
CA THR A 46 -20.66 -15.66 -7.64
C THR A 46 -19.79 -14.42 -7.54
N LYS A 47 -18.77 -14.45 -6.68
CA LYS A 47 -17.71 -13.44 -6.69
C LYS A 47 -17.06 -13.53 -8.07
N GLY A 48 -17.77 -13.01 -9.06
CA GLY A 48 -17.36 -12.93 -10.43
C GLY A 48 -16.14 -12.07 -10.36
N THR A 49 -15.04 -12.59 -10.87
CA THR A 49 -13.92 -11.78 -11.29
C THR A 49 -14.50 -10.58 -12.03
N HIS A 50 -14.40 -9.39 -11.45
CA HIS A 50 -14.97 -8.12 -11.96
C HIS A 50 -14.42 -7.71 -13.35
N ASN A 51 -13.70 -8.59 -14.04
CA ASN A 51 -12.97 -8.31 -15.27
C ASN A 51 -13.71 -8.75 -16.55
N ALA A 52 -14.99 -9.12 -16.49
CA ALA A 52 -15.73 -9.58 -17.67
C ALA A 52 -16.22 -8.45 -18.61
N PHE A 53 -15.93 -7.17 -18.30
CA PHE A 53 -16.34 -6.02 -19.11
C PHE A 53 -15.29 -5.51 -20.10
N ASP A 54 -14.11 -6.12 -20.16
CA ASP A 54 -13.11 -5.79 -21.18
C ASP A 54 -13.61 -6.23 -22.57
N GLY A 55 -14.19 -5.28 -23.32
CA GLY A 55 -14.46 -5.43 -24.76
C GLY A 55 -15.84 -5.00 -25.26
N ILE A 56 -16.72 -4.42 -24.43
CA ILE A 56 -17.98 -3.85 -24.95
C ILE A 56 -17.72 -2.44 -25.46
N ASP A 57 -17.64 -2.32 -26.79
CA ASP A 57 -17.48 -1.05 -27.53
C ASP A 57 -18.80 -0.26 -27.48
N LEU A 58 -18.98 0.51 -26.40
CA LEU A 58 -20.21 1.22 -26.04
C LEU A 58 -20.67 2.23 -27.09
N GLU A 59 -19.74 2.83 -27.85
CA GLU A 59 -20.05 3.83 -28.88
C GLU A 59 -20.90 3.28 -30.03
N LYS A 60 -20.89 1.96 -30.27
CA LYS A 60 -21.66 1.35 -31.37
C LYS A 60 -23.09 0.99 -31.01
N THR A 61 -23.49 1.08 -29.74
CA THR A 61 -24.75 0.47 -29.29
C THR A 61 -25.98 1.37 -29.27
N GLY A 62 -25.87 2.68 -29.53
CA GLY A 62 -27.03 3.58 -29.74
C GLY A 62 -28.10 3.48 -28.65
N LEU A 63 -27.69 3.28 -27.39
CA LEU A 63 -28.61 3.04 -26.28
C LEU A 63 -29.27 4.35 -25.80
N PRO A 64 -30.56 4.32 -25.40
CA PRO A 64 -31.33 5.50 -25.02
C PRO A 64 -30.82 6.15 -23.72
N GLU A 65 -31.05 7.47 -23.59
CA GLU A 65 -30.60 8.37 -22.52
C GLU A 65 -30.85 7.83 -21.10
N GLU A 66 -31.92 7.10 -20.84
CA GLU A 66 -32.21 6.51 -19.52
C GLU A 66 -31.12 5.53 -19.04
N LYS A 67 -30.40 4.86 -19.95
CA LYS A 67 -29.26 3.97 -19.61
C LYS A 67 -27.97 4.71 -19.33
N THR A 68 -27.90 6.01 -19.63
CA THR A 68 -26.73 6.84 -19.31
C THR A 68 -26.64 7.17 -17.82
N ALA A 69 -27.77 7.21 -17.11
CA ALA A 69 -27.79 7.33 -15.65
C ALA A 69 -27.19 6.08 -14.96
N ASP A 70 -27.52 4.89 -15.43
CA ASP A 70 -26.90 3.62 -14.97
C ASP A 70 -25.40 3.57 -15.28
N LEU A 71 -24.97 4.12 -16.42
CA LEU A 71 -23.55 4.24 -16.78
C LEU A 71 -22.80 5.21 -15.86
N SER A 72 -23.43 6.29 -15.40
CA SER A 72 -22.82 7.22 -14.44
C SER A 72 -22.59 6.57 -13.06
N ALA A 73 -23.48 5.66 -12.64
CA ALA A 73 -23.27 4.84 -11.44
C ALA A 73 -22.13 3.83 -11.63
N LEU A 74 -22.01 3.24 -12.82
CA LEU A 74 -20.88 2.36 -13.19
C LEU A 74 -19.54 3.10 -13.23
N LEU A 75 -19.50 4.34 -13.73
CA LEU A 75 -18.30 5.18 -13.71
C LEU A 75 -17.89 5.58 -12.28
N GLN A 76 -18.83 5.63 -11.33
CA GLN A 76 -18.49 5.77 -9.91
C GLN A 76 -17.81 4.52 -9.35
N GLU A 77 -18.19 3.31 -9.79
CA GLU A 77 -17.52 2.06 -9.35
C GLU A 77 -16.05 2.02 -9.76
N ASP A 78 -15.71 2.50 -10.96
CA ASP A 78 -14.30 2.57 -11.41
C ASP A 78 -13.47 3.47 -10.49
N THR A 79 -14.01 4.58 -9.98
CA THR A 79 -13.28 5.46 -9.06
C THR A 79 -12.97 4.80 -7.72
N PHE A 80 -13.85 3.90 -7.25
CA PHE A 80 -13.67 3.16 -6.01
C PHE A 80 -12.47 2.21 -6.09
N ASP A 81 -12.32 1.52 -7.22
CA ASP A 81 -11.22 0.57 -7.43
C ASP A 81 -9.87 1.24 -7.65
N GLN A 82 -9.84 2.54 -8.00
CA GLN A 82 -8.61 3.32 -8.16
C GLN A 82 -8.16 4.07 -6.90
N ASP A 83 -9.00 4.23 -5.88
CA ASP A 83 -8.58 4.86 -4.61
C ASP A 83 -7.99 3.80 -3.66
N PRO A 84 -6.67 3.82 -3.36
CA PRO A 84 -6.06 2.83 -2.49
C PRO A 84 -6.64 2.85 -1.07
N PHE A 85 -7.09 4.00 -0.58
CA PHE A 85 -7.68 4.09 0.75
C PHE A 85 -9.07 3.48 0.82
N LEU A 86 -9.91 3.75 -0.19
CA LEU A 86 -11.22 3.10 -0.29
C LEU A 86 -11.04 1.60 -0.42
N LYS A 87 -10.06 1.15 -1.20
CA LYS A 87 -9.73 -0.27 -1.32
C LYS A 87 -9.33 -0.88 0.02
N MET A 88 -8.44 -0.23 0.77
CA MET A 88 -8.05 -0.69 2.11
C MET A 88 -9.24 -0.73 3.08
N LEU A 89 -10.11 0.28 3.05
CA LEU A 89 -11.33 0.35 3.87
C LEU A 89 -12.35 -0.72 3.51
N SER A 90 -12.41 -1.09 2.23
CA SER A 90 -13.29 -2.15 1.70
C SER A 90 -12.81 -3.56 2.04
N SER A 91 -11.56 -3.70 2.51
CA SER A 91 -11.01 -5.00 2.87
C SER A 91 -11.82 -5.63 4.03
N PRO A 92 -11.94 -6.97 4.08
CA PRO A 92 -12.79 -7.63 5.06
C PRO A 92 -12.49 -7.19 6.49
N LEU A 93 -13.54 -6.91 7.28
CA LEU A 93 -13.37 -6.62 8.69
C LEU A 93 -12.97 -7.89 9.46
N ARG A 94 -11.96 -7.78 10.32
CA ARG A 94 -11.52 -8.82 11.25
C ARG A 94 -11.32 -8.24 12.63
N ARG A 95 -11.47 -9.09 13.65
CA ARG A 95 -11.28 -8.71 15.05
C ARG A 95 -9.78 -8.75 15.38
N GLU A 96 -9.27 -7.60 15.82
CA GLU A 96 -7.88 -7.42 16.22
C GLU A 96 -7.62 -8.04 17.60
N THR A 97 -6.45 -8.67 17.76
CA THR A 97 -6.15 -9.57 18.88
C THR A 97 -5.91 -8.84 20.20
N ILE A 98 -5.25 -7.67 20.19
CA ILE A 98 -4.85 -6.95 21.40
C ILE A 98 -6.03 -6.17 22.01
N SER A 99 -6.80 -5.49 21.18
CA SER A 99 -7.87 -4.56 21.55
C SER A 99 -9.27 -5.07 21.30
N SER A 100 -9.43 -6.20 20.61
CA SER A 100 -10.73 -6.74 20.22
C SER A 100 -11.58 -5.83 19.34
N ARG A 101 -11.00 -4.80 18.71
CA ARG A 101 -11.71 -3.93 17.75
C ARG A 101 -11.80 -4.60 16.39
N TYR A 102 -12.86 -4.30 15.64
CA TYR A 102 -12.97 -4.71 14.24
C TYR A 102 -12.27 -3.68 13.35
N LEU A 103 -11.32 -4.12 12.54
CA LEU A 103 -10.57 -3.29 11.59
C LEU A 103 -10.53 -3.97 10.22
N PRO A 104 -10.38 -3.22 9.11
CA PRO A 104 -10.16 -3.81 7.80
C PRO A 104 -8.81 -4.53 7.76
N THR A 105 -8.73 -5.67 7.06
CA THR A 105 -7.53 -6.52 7.04
C THR A 105 -6.27 -5.82 6.58
N ASP A 106 -6.36 -4.85 5.68
CA ASP A 106 -5.17 -4.12 5.19
C ASP A 106 -4.52 -3.22 6.26
N PHE A 107 -5.26 -2.88 7.32
CA PHE A 107 -4.72 -2.17 8.49
C PHE A 107 -4.08 -3.10 9.52
N MET A 108 -4.01 -4.40 9.23
CA MET A 108 -3.53 -5.41 10.14
C MET A 108 -2.43 -6.29 9.52
N ILE A 109 -1.67 -6.90 10.39
CA ILE A 109 -0.73 -7.97 10.10
C ILE A 109 -1.39 -9.28 10.50
N ARG A 110 -1.46 -10.20 9.54
CA ARG A 110 -1.94 -11.56 9.79
C ARG A 110 -0.77 -12.42 10.26
N LEU A 111 -0.90 -12.99 11.45
CA LEU A 111 0.01 -13.98 11.98
C LEU A 111 -0.63 -15.36 11.98
N ARG A 112 0.20 -16.39 11.77
CA ARG A 112 -0.17 -17.79 11.94
C ARG A 112 0.85 -18.49 12.84
N LEU A 113 0.46 -19.66 13.33
CA LEU A 113 1.35 -20.56 14.04
C LEU A 113 1.84 -21.65 13.08
N ALA A 114 3.15 -21.80 13.00
CA ALA A 114 3.79 -22.91 12.28
C ALA A 114 4.65 -23.71 13.24
N ARG A 115 4.78 -25.00 12.92
CA ARG A 115 5.72 -25.91 13.57
C ARG A 115 6.95 -26.03 12.67
N PRO A 116 8.14 -25.58 13.11
CA PRO A 116 9.35 -25.81 12.34
C PRO A 116 9.66 -27.31 12.34
N ALA A 117 10.14 -27.83 11.21
CA ALA A 117 10.43 -29.26 11.03
C ALA A 117 11.41 -29.82 12.08
N SER A 118 12.26 -28.97 12.67
CA SER A 118 13.24 -29.36 13.69
C SER A 118 12.69 -29.42 15.12
N MET A 119 11.50 -28.90 15.40
CA MET A 119 10.96 -28.82 16.77
C MET A 119 9.48 -29.20 16.83
N GLU A 120 9.19 -30.48 17.04
CA GLU A 120 7.82 -31.02 17.01
C GLU A 120 6.88 -30.41 18.07
N ASN A 121 7.42 -29.96 19.20
CA ASN A 121 6.62 -29.48 20.33
C ASN A 121 6.52 -27.96 20.43
N LEU A 122 7.16 -27.20 19.54
CA LEU A 122 7.20 -25.74 19.59
C LEU A 122 6.43 -25.14 18.41
N LEU A 123 5.57 -24.18 18.72
CA LEU A 123 4.84 -23.41 17.72
C LEU A 123 5.41 -21.99 17.69
N TYR A 124 5.71 -21.49 16.50
CA TYR A 124 6.21 -20.14 16.31
C TYR A 124 5.21 -19.29 15.54
N TRP A 125 5.07 -18.06 16.01
CA TRP A 125 4.39 -17.03 15.25
C TRP A 125 5.21 -16.63 14.04
N TYR A 126 4.57 -16.57 12.88
CA TYR A 126 5.18 -16.03 11.67
C TYR A 126 4.18 -15.13 10.92
N PRO A 127 4.67 -14.06 10.28
CA PRO A 127 3.84 -13.21 9.45
C PRO A 127 3.45 -13.93 8.16
N VAL A 128 2.19 -13.78 7.76
CA VAL A 128 1.71 -14.28 6.46
C VAL A 128 1.81 -13.15 5.45
N SER A 129 2.62 -13.35 4.41
CA SER A 129 2.61 -12.47 3.23
C SER A 129 1.36 -12.73 2.40
N SER A 130 0.82 -11.68 1.77
CA SER A 130 -0.36 -11.81 0.90
C SER A 130 -0.07 -12.64 -0.36
N SER A 131 1.18 -12.71 -0.79
CA SER A 131 1.61 -13.36 -2.04
C SER A 131 1.89 -14.87 -1.91
N TYR A 132 2.28 -15.40 -0.75
CA TYR A 132 2.75 -16.79 -0.60
C TYR A 132 1.80 -17.73 0.18
N ASP A 133 0.52 -17.39 0.32
CA ASP A 133 -0.39 -18.13 1.21
C ASP A 133 -0.69 -19.58 0.78
N ARG A 134 -0.43 -19.97 -0.49
CA ARG A 134 -0.86 -21.31 -0.98
C ARG A 134 0.05 -22.46 -0.56
N ALA A 135 1.36 -22.29 -0.55
CA ALA A 135 2.28 -23.40 -0.25
C ALA A 135 2.42 -23.66 1.26
N THR A 136 2.26 -22.61 2.08
CA THR A 136 2.41 -22.69 3.54
C THR A 136 1.08 -22.92 4.27
N GLN A 137 -0.02 -23.10 3.53
CA GLN A 137 -1.33 -23.33 4.14
C GLN A 137 -1.39 -24.70 4.84
N ASP A 138 -0.72 -25.70 4.29
CA ASP A 138 -0.75 -27.09 4.75
C ASP A 138 -0.01 -27.31 6.09
N GLU A 139 0.93 -26.44 6.44
CA GLU A 139 1.75 -26.59 7.65
C GLU A 139 1.24 -25.75 8.85
N SER A 140 0.23 -24.90 8.62
CA SER A 140 -0.25 -24.00 9.66
C SER A 140 -1.16 -24.73 10.66
N VAL A 141 -0.86 -24.60 11.95
CA VAL A 141 -1.64 -25.22 13.03
C VAL A 141 -2.59 -24.17 13.61
N GLY A 142 -3.88 -24.30 13.31
CA GLY A 142 -4.94 -23.54 13.96
C GLY A 142 -5.37 -22.27 13.22
N GLY A 143 -5.82 -21.27 13.99
CA GLY A 143 -6.43 -20.05 13.48
C GLY A 143 -5.45 -19.08 12.82
N SER A 144 -5.97 -17.92 12.39
CA SER A 144 -5.14 -16.76 12.04
C SER A 144 -5.44 -15.66 13.03
N TRP A 145 -4.39 -14.94 13.42
CA TRP A 145 -4.48 -13.83 14.36
C TRP A 145 -4.15 -12.54 13.64
N TYR A 146 -4.85 -11.48 14.02
CA TYR A 146 -4.71 -10.18 13.39
C TYR A 146 -4.23 -9.18 14.43
N ILE A 147 -3.14 -8.49 14.13
CA ILE A 147 -2.56 -7.43 14.96
C ILE A 147 -2.57 -6.16 14.14
N VAL A 148 -2.80 -5.00 14.75
CA VAL A 148 -2.68 -3.72 14.03
C VAL A 148 -1.33 -3.61 13.31
N CYS A 149 -1.32 -3.08 12.09
CA CYS A 149 -0.08 -2.76 11.36
C CYS A 149 0.63 -1.58 12.01
N TRP A 150 1.29 -1.86 13.13
CA TRP A 150 1.97 -0.89 13.98
C TRP A 150 3.06 -1.60 14.80
N LYS A 151 4.31 -1.13 14.70
CA LYS A 151 5.48 -1.77 15.31
C LYS A 151 5.32 -1.94 16.82
N GLU A 152 4.89 -0.90 17.53
CA GLU A 152 4.72 -0.88 18.98
C GLU A 152 3.63 -1.88 19.43
N ALA A 153 2.58 -2.08 18.62
CA ALA A 153 1.57 -3.10 18.90
C ALA A 153 2.16 -4.52 18.77
N MET A 154 3.05 -4.75 17.79
CA MET A 154 3.75 -6.03 17.64
C MET A 154 4.74 -6.28 18.78
N ASP A 155 5.47 -5.26 19.22
CA ASP A 155 6.37 -5.36 20.38
C ASP A 155 5.58 -5.66 21.67
N PHE A 156 4.44 -5.00 21.87
CA PHE A 156 3.53 -5.29 22.96
C PHE A 156 2.98 -6.72 22.90
N PHE A 157 2.60 -7.19 21.71
CA PHE A 157 2.17 -8.57 21.50
C PHE A 157 3.25 -9.58 21.91
N ARG A 158 4.49 -9.36 21.45
CA ARG A 158 5.66 -10.18 21.79
C ARG A 158 5.90 -10.24 23.30
N LEU A 159 5.86 -9.10 24.00
CA LEU A 159 6.07 -9.01 25.45
C LEU A 159 4.96 -9.69 26.26
N ARG A 160 3.70 -9.58 25.83
CA ARG A 160 2.54 -10.10 26.59
C ARG A 160 2.40 -11.61 26.53
N HIS A 161 2.83 -12.24 25.43
CA HIS A 161 2.72 -13.68 25.24
C HIS A 161 3.49 -14.54 26.25
N GLY A 162 4.40 -13.94 27.05
CA GLY A 162 5.07 -14.62 28.14
C GLY A 162 4.24 -14.78 29.43
N LYS A 163 3.13 -14.03 29.61
CA LYS A 163 2.42 -13.97 30.91
C LYS A 163 1.08 -14.71 30.93
N LYS A 164 0.19 -14.48 29.96
CA LYS A 164 -1.07 -15.21 29.74
C LYS A 164 -1.52 -15.02 28.27
N PRO A 165 -1.49 -16.06 27.42
CA PRO A 165 -1.97 -15.93 26.05
C PRO A 165 -3.46 -15.53 26.02
N PRO A 166 -3.92 -14.79 24.99
CA PRO A 166 -5.35 -14.62 24.76
C PRO A 166 -6.03 -15.99 24.62
N MET A 167 -7.29 -16.09 25.06
CA MET A 167 -8.08 -17.32 24.98
C MET A 167 -8.01 -17.89 23.55
N ALA A 168 -7.58 -19.15 23.42
CA ALA A 168 -7.37 -19.93 22.18
C ALA A 168 -5.97 -19.94 21.54
N VAL A 169 -4.92 -19.40 22.18
CA VAL A 169 -3.53 -19.66 21.73
C VAL A 169 -2.92 -20.82 22.54
N PRO A 170 -2.33 -21.84 21.88
CA PRO A 170 -1.63 -22.93 22.56
C PRO A 170 -0.53 -22.42 23.51
N GLU A 171 -0.37 -23.06 24.66
CA GLU A 171 0.67 -22.70 25.64
C GLU A 171 2.09 -22.92 25.10
N SER A 172 2.26 -23.74 24.06
CA SER A 172 3.53 -23.97 23.37
C SER A 172 3.89 -22.88 22.35
N ALA A 173 2.98 -21.94 22.07
CA ALA A 173 3.23 -20.86 21.13
C ALA A 173 4.25 -19.86 21.69
N ARG A 174 5.28 -19.56 20.91
CA ARG A 174 6.33 -18.59 21.24
C ARG A 174 6.46 -17.57 20.12
N ALA A 175 6.56 -16.30 20.49
CA ALA A 175 6.90 -15.25 19.53
C ALA A 175 8.42 -15.28 19.35
N HIS A 176 8.88 -15.37 18.09
CA HIS A 176 10.30 -15.27 17.81
C HIS A 176 10.83 -13.88 18.19
N ARG A 177 12.08 -13.80 18.67
CA ARG A 177 12.66 -12.50 19.06
C ARG A 177 12.70 -11.51 17.90
N PHE A 178 12.89 -12.01 16.67
CA PHE A 178 12.93 -11.22 15.43
C PHE A 178 11.57 -11.09 14.73
N LEU A 179 10.45 -11.36 15.40
CA LEU A 179 9.13 -11.33 14.76
C LEU A 179 8.81 -9.95 14.17
N SER A 180 9.16 -8.88 14.87
CA SER A 180 8.95 -7.50 14.38
C SER A 180 9.75 -7.24 13.10
N GLU A 181 11.01 -7.67 13.08
CA GLU A 181 11.92 -7.57 11.96
C GLU A 181 11.45 -8.40 10.77
N GLN A 182 10.95 -9.61 11.00
CA GLN A 182 10.35 -10.47 9.97
C GLN A 182 9.09 -9.84 9.36
N VAL A 183 8.22 -9.25 10.18
CA VAL A 183 7.03 -8.53 9.70
C VAL A 183 7.45 -7.36 8.82
N TYR A 184 8.43 -6.59 9.28
CA TYR A 184 8.95 -5.45 8.55
C TYR A 184 9.58 -5.85 7.22
N GLU A 185 10.39 -6.91 7.20
CA GLU A 185 10.94 -7.49 5.97
C GLU A 185 9.85 -7.97 5.02
N THR A 186 8.79 -8.59 5.54
CA THR A 186 7.65 -9.03 4.74
C THR A 186 6.95 -7.84 4.06
N LEU A 187 6.80 -6.72 4.78
CA LEU A 187 6.22 -5.50 4.22
C LEU A 187 7.14 -4.85 3.17
N GLN A 188 8.46 -4.90 3.37
CA GLN A 188 9.45 -4.45 2.37
C GLN A 188 9.36 -5.27 1.08
N LEU A 189 9.34 -6.60 1.21
CA LEU A 189 9.20 -7.51 0.08
C LEU A 189 7.91 -7.25 -0.68
N ALA A 190 6.79 -7.02 0.01
CA ALA A 190 5.52 -6.68 -0.65
C ALA A 190 5.63 -5.42 -1.54
N VAL A 191 6.35 -4.38 -1.10
CA VAL A 191 6.58 -3.18 -1.93
C VAL A 191 7.40 -3.51 -3.17
N LEU A 192 8.47 -4.32 -3.04
CA LEU A 192 9.32 -4.71 -4.16
C LEU A 192 8.57 -5.61 -5.16
N GLU A 193 7.79 -6.57 -4.67
CA GLU A 193 6.96 -7.47 -5.48
C GLU A 193 5.91 -6.70 -6.28
N GLU A 194 5.21 -5.75 -5.66
CA GLU A 194 4.22 -4.93 -6.36
C GLU A 194 4.86 -3.97 -7.39
N LEU A 195 6.09 -3.49 -7.16
CA LEU A 195 6.84 -2.74 -8.17
C LEU A 195 7.25 -3.62 -9.36
N GLU A 196 7.71 -4.84 -9.09
CA GLU A 196 8.07 -5.80 -10.13
C GLU A 196 6.85 -6.21 -10.96
N GLU A 197 5.71 -6.39 -10.31
CA GLU A 197 4.45 -6.71 -10.96
C GLU A 197 3.90 -5.51 -11.76
N LEU A 198 4.00 -4.30 -11.22
CA LEU A 198 3.70 -3.07 -11.96
C LEU A 198 4.57 -2.96 -13.21
N ARG A 199 5.88 -3.24 -13.10
CA ARG A 199 6.81 -3.26 -14.23
C ARG A 199 6.35 -4.21 -15.34
N LYS A 200 5.87 -5.40 -14.98
CA LYS A 200 5.35 -6.40 -15.94
C LYS A 200 4.09 -5.90 -16.66
N ARG A 201 3.17 -5.26 -15.93
CA ARG A 201 1.88 -4.78 -16.48
C ARG A 201 2.01 -3.56 -17.41
N ILE A 202 2.93 -2.64 -17.12
CA ILE A 202 3.15 -1.39 -17.90
C ILE A 202 3.59 -1.65 -19.35
N GLY A 203 4.13 -2.84 -19.65
CA GLY A 203 4.69 -3.20 -20.96
C GLY A 203 3.71 -3.14 -22.14
N ASN A 204 2.41 -3.14 -21.88
CA ASN A 204 1.38 -3.02 -22.92
C ASN A 204 1.13 -1.54 -23.24
N PRO A 205 1.38 -1.07 -24.47
CA PRO A 205 1.08 0.31 -24.86
C PRO A 205 -0.44 0.54 -24.88
N SER A 206 -0.88 1.69 -24.39
CA SER A 206 -2.24 2.21 -24.47
C SER A 206 -2.23 3.45 -25.36
N ASP A 207 -3.36 3.75 -26.00
CA ASP A 207 -3.52 4.91 -26.90
C ASP A 207 -3.39 6.25 -26.15
N THR A 208 -3.74 6.29 -24.87
CA THR A 208 -3.55 7.44 -24.00
C THR A 208 -2.33 7.23 -23.10
N TYR A 209 -1.24 7.95 -23.39
CA TYR A 209 -0.02 7.85 -22.58
C TYR A 209 -0.09 8.78 -21.37
N ARG A 210 -0.13 8.18 -20.18
CA ARG A 210 0.08 8.86 -18.91
C ARG A 210 1.14 8.10 -18.10
N PRO A 211 2.17 8.76 -17.57
CA PRO A 211 3.20 8.07 -16.80
C PRO A 211 2.66 7.66 -15.42
N LEU A 212 2.70 6.38 -15.10
CA LEU A 212 2.36 5.88 -13.76
C LEU A 212 3.44 6.24 -12.75
N VAL A 213 4.70 6.23 -13.20
CA VAL A 213 5.85 6.64 -12.40
C VAL A 213 6.66 7.67 -13.19
N ARG A 214 6.98 8.79 -12.54
CA ARG A 214 7.90 9.80 -13.11
C ARG A 214 8.88 10.31 -12.05
N ARG A 215 9.99 10.90 -12.49
CA ARG A 215 10.86 11.67 -11.56
C ARG A 215 10.29 13.06 -11.38
N LEU A 216 10.36 13.57 -10.14
CA LEU A 216 10.09 14.98 -9.88
C LEU A 216 11.28 15.83 -10.34
N THR A 217 11.02 17.05 -10.79
CA THR A 217 12.07 18.06 -11.01
C THR A 217 12.61 18.54 -9.66
N ARG A 218 13.77 19.21 -9.66
CA ARG A 218 14.32 19.82 -8.44
C ARG A 218 13.41 20.92 -7.90
N ASN A 219 12.76 21.68 -8.77
CA ASN A 219 11.81 22.72 -8.38
C ASN A 219 10.57 22.12 -7.73
N GLU A 220 9.96 21.08 -8.33
CA GLU A 220 8.83 20.36 -7.74
C GLU A 220 9.18 19.79 -6.36
N LEU A 221 10.37 19.17 -6.24
CA LEU A 221 10.82 18.61 -4.97
C LEU A 221 11.09 19.69 -3.91
N ARG A 222 11.69 20.82 -4.29
CA ARG A 222 11.95 21.95 -3.38
C ARG A 222 10.63 22.54 -2.88
N ALA A 223 9.69 22.82 -3.79
CA ALA A 223 8.39 23.34 -3.45
C ALA A 223 7.61 22.37 -2.54
N LEU A 224 7.68 21.07 -2.81
CA LEU A 224 7.07 20.04 -1.96
C LEU A 224 7.70 19.97 -0.55
N ARG A 225 9.01 20.17 -0.42
CA ARG A 225 9.70 20.27 0.90
C ARG A 225 9.35 21.55 1.65
N ASN A 226 9.18 22.66 0.94
CA ASN A 226 8.80 23.95 1.52
C ASN A 226 7.31 24.00 1.92
N GLY A 227 6.53 22.96 1.63
CA GLY A 227 5.08 22.97 1.84
C GLY A 227 4.34 23.90 0.87
N GLU A 228 4.99 24.32 -0.21
CA GLU A 228 4.35 25.10 -1.27
C GLU A 228 3.33 24.23 -2.01
N LYS A 229 2.24 24.86 -2.48
CA LYS A 229 1.18 24.18 -3.21
C LYS A 229 1.66 23.83 -4.62
N VAL A 230 2.32 22.68 -4.78
CA VAL A 230 2.71 22.14 -6.08
C VAL A 230 1.52 21.44 -6.72
N ASP A 231 1.15 21.86 -7.94
CA ASP A 231 0.12 21.17 -8.70
C ASP A 231 0.70 19.88 -9.31
N LEU A 232 0.54 18.78 -8.59
CA LEU A 232 0.90 17.44 -9.06
C LEU A 232 -0.38 16.67 -9.37
N PRO A 233 -0.90 16.73 -10.61
CA PRO A 233 -2.17 16.10 -10.94
C PRO A 233 -2.08 14.58 -10.78
N ASP A 234 -3.02 14.03 -10.03
CA ASP A 234 -3.11 12.61 -9.67
C ASP A 234 -1.91 12.05 -8.90
N ALA A 235 -1.15 12.91 -8.21
CA ALA A 235 -0.10 12.46 -7.30
C ALA A 235 -0.66 11.59 -6.16
N ALA A 236 -0.20 10.34 -6.10
CA ALA A 236 -0.63 9.36 -5.11
C ALA A 236 0.35 9.23 -3.95
N ALA A 237 1.65 9.18 -4.28
CA ALA A 237 2.74 9.04 -3.32
C ALA A 237 4.06 9.52 -3.95
N VAL A 238 5.00 9.95 -3.11
CA VAL A 238 6.36 10.31 -3.52
C VAL A 238 7.35 9.41 -2.80
N ILE A 239 8.16 8.66 -3.54
CA ILE A 239 9.29 7.92 -2.98
C ILE A 239 10.55 8.79 -3.09
N MET A 240 11.08 9.20 -1.94
CA MET A 240 12.34 9.90 -1.80
C MET A 240 13.47 8.88 -1.79
N ALA A 241 14.13 8.69 -2.93
CA ALA A 241 15.20 7.72 -3.03
C ALA A 241 16.54 8.36 -2.65
N ALA A 242 17.09 7.97 -1.50
CA ALA A 242 18.44 8.36 -1.14
C ALA A 242 19.43 7.71 -2.09
N LYS A 243 20.32 8.52 -2.68
CA LYS A 243 21.43 7.99 -3.47
C LYS A 243 22.32 7.15 -2.56
N VAL A 244 22.55 5.91 -2.97
CA VAL A 244 23.58 5.08 -2.35
C VAL A 244 24.92 5.61 -2.82
N ASN A 245 25.64 6.33 -1.96
CA ASN A 245 27.02 6.73 -2.25
C ASN A 245 27.90 5.47 -2.17
N PRO A 246 28.51 5.02 -3.28
CA PRO A 246 29.33 3.80 -3.27
C PRO A 246 30.54 3.93 -2.33
N ARG A 247 31.03 5.15 -2.09
CA ARG A 247 32.11 5.43 -1.13
C ARG A 247 31.76 5.08 0.31
N ASN A 248 30.48 5.14 0.70
CA ASN A 248 30.06 4.79 2.06
C ASN A 248 30.04 3.28 2.31
N LYS A 249 30.01 2.42 1.26
CA LYS A 249 30.11 0.97 1.44
C LYS A 249 31.46 0.56 2.06
N ALA A 250 32.54 1.26 1.72
CA ALA A 250 33.88 0.96 2.24
C ALA A 250 34.06 1.35 3.72
N LEU A 251 33.34 2.37 4.19
CA LEU A 251 33.40 2.82 5.59
C LEU A 251 32.52 1.97 6.51
N ALA A 252 31.30 1.61 6.08
CA ALA A 252 30.39 0.83 6.91
C ALA A 252 30.89 -0.60 7.22
N GLN A 253 31.62 -1.23 6.30
CA GLN A 253 32.22 -2.55 6.54
C GLN A 253 33.38 -2.52 7.54
N ALA A 254 34.01 -1.36 7.78
CA ALA A 254 35.07 -1.23 8.77
C ALA A 254 34.50 -1.18 10.21
N ASP A 255 33.32 -0.59 10.39
CA ASP A 255 32.72 -0.40 11.72
C ASP A 255 31.90 -1.61 12.22
N GLU A 256 31.39 -2.47 11.32
CA GLU A 256 30.60 -3.66 11.69
C GLU A 256 31.43 -4.78 12.36
N SER A 257 32.76 -4.64 12.41
CA SER A 257 33.67 -5.62 13.02
C SER A 257 33.87 -5.42 14.52
N ALA A 258 33.34 -4.35 15.12
CA ALA A 258 33.45 -4.10 16.56
C ALA A 258 32.16 -4.55 17.28
N PRO A 259 32.19 -5.63 18.11
CA PRO A 259 31.06 -6.02 18.93
C PRO A 259 30.80 -4.93 19.97
N SER A 260 29.88 -4.03 19.66
CA SER A 260 29.42 -3.00 20.58
C SER A 260 28.45 -3.61 21.58
N THR A 261 28.97 -4.20 22.65
CA THR A 261 28.21 -4.56 23.85
C THR A 261 27.85 -3.29 24.63
N SER A 262 26.85 -2.54 24.15
CA SER A 262 26.18 -1.54 24.97
C SER A 262 25.17 -2.25 25.87
N HIS A 263 25.53 -2.43 27.14
CA HIS A 263 24.59 -2.79 28.19
C HIS A 263 23.67 -1.60 28.44
N GLU A 264 22.48 -1.61 27.84
CA GLU A 264 21.41 -0.68 28.18
C GLU A 264 20.92 -0.99 29.61
N PRO A 265 20.88 -0.02 30.54
CA PRO A 265 20.39 -0.26 31.89
C PRO A 265 18.90 -0.63 31.84
N ALA A 266 18.54 -1.71 32.53
CA ALA A 266 17.17 -2.22 32.61
C ALA A 266 16.27 -1.23 33.37
N VAL A 267 15.71 -0.25 32.66
CA VAL A 267 14.64 0.60 33.18
C VAL A 267 13.41 -0.29 33.34
N SER A 268 12.87 -0.35 34.55
CA SER A 268 11.63 -1.08 34.84
C SER A 268 10.46 -0.36 34.18
N ILE A 269 10.14 -0.73 32.94
CA ILE A 269 9.01 -0.18 32.19
C ILE A 269 7.73 -0.73 32.81
N GLU A 270 7.06 0.11 33.60
CA GLU A 270 5.70 -0.13 34.05
C GLU A 270 4.81 -0.28 32.81
N THR A 271 4.29 -1.50 32.59
CA THR A 271 3.64 -1.90 31.33
C THR A 271 2.22 -1.37 31.26
N GLN A 272 2.08 -0.05 31.14
CA GLN A 272 0.81 0.55 30.75
C GLN A 272 0.45 0.02 29.37
N ARG A 273 -0.80 -0.47 29.20
CA ARG A 273 -1.28 -0.91 27.90
C ARG A 273 -1.16 0.29 26.94
N PRO A 274 -0.45 0.16 25.80
CA PRO A 274 -0.42 1.23 24.82
C PRO A 274 -1.87 1.53 24.46
N LYS A 275 -2.31 2.76 24.71
CA LYS A 275 -3.61 3.22 24.24
C LYS A 275 -3.52 3.14 22.72
N LEU A 276 -4.31 2.26 22.13
CA LEU A 276 -4.35 2.20 20.68
C LEU A 276 -4.75 3.59 20.17
N PRO A 277 -4.02 4.13 19.19
CA PRO A 277 -4.39 5.38 18.57
C PRO A 277 -5.84 5.30 18.11
N VAL A 278 -6.62 6.33 18.40
CA VAL A 278 -7.99 6.41 17.91
C VAL A 278 -7.86 6.62 16.41
N ALA A 279 -8.15 5.59 15.63
CA ALA A 279 -8.11 5.66 14.18
C ALA A 279 -9.20 6.61 13.68
N THR A 280 -8.92 7.92 13.71
CA THR A 280 -9.75 8.92 13.07
C THR A 280 -9.16 9.14 11.70
N MET A 281 -9.49 8.25 10.76
CA MET A 281 -9.13 8.48 9.38
C MET A 281 -10.03 9.58 8.83
N VAL A 282 -9.49 10.80 8.76
CA VAL A 282 -10.17 11.92 8.10
C VAL A 282 -10.12 11.66 6.60
N TYR A 283 -11.15 10.98 6.08
CA TYR A 283 -11.32 10.80 4.64
C TYR A 283 -11.85 12.11 4.06
N THR A 284 -11.02 12.82 3.29
CA THR A 284 -11.46 13.97 2.51
C THR A 284 -11.52 13.58 1.04
N SER A 285 -12.73 13.38 0.48
CA SER A 285 -12.86 13.30 -0.97
C SER A 285 -12.60 14.69 -1.56
N PRO A 286 -11.80 14.82 -2.64
CA PRO A 286 -11.52 16.11 -3.27
C PRO A 286 -12.77 16.80 -3.82
N ASP A 287 -13.86 16.06 -4.08
CA ASP A 287 -15.06 16.60 -4.72
C ASP A 287 -15.96 17.40 -3.76
N ILE A 288 -15.67 17.39 -2.45
CA ILE A 288 -16.47 18.08 -1.43
C ILE A 288 -15.83 19.45 -1.05
N GLY A 289 -14.91 19.97 -1.87
CA GLY A 289 -14.21 21.23 -1.56
C GLY A 289 -13.26 21.12 -0.36
N LEU A 290 -12.92 19.90 0.04
CA LEU A 290 -11.98 19.64 1.11
C LEU A 290 -10.54 19.81 0.60
N PRO A 291 -9.60 20.28 1.45
CA PRO A 291 -8.21 20.48 1.05
C PRO A 291 -7.63 19.19 0.47
N ARG A 292 -6.94 19.32 -0.68
CA ARG A 292 -6.23 18.23 -1.34
C ARG A 292 -5.34 17.52 -0.31
N ARG A 293 -5.43 16.20 -0.24
CA ARG A 293 -4.67 15.39 0.71
C ARG A 293 -3.17 15.64 0.51
N PRO A 294 -2.38 15.78 1.59
CA PRO A 294 -0.94 15.85 1.47
C PRO A 294 -0.45 14.55 0.84
N VAL A 295 0.34 14.66 -0.24
CA VAL A 295 0.90 13.50 -0.93
C VAL A 295 1.88 12.81 0.01
N PRO A 296 1.69 11.52 0.36
CA PRO A 296 2.57 10.83 1.29
C PRO A 296 3.99 10.76 0.73
N ILE A 297 4.94 11.32 1.48
CA ILE A 297 6.37 11.24 1.20
C ILE A 297 6.93 10.02 1.92
N CYS A 298 7.50 9.09 1.16
CA CYS A 298 8.09 7.84 1.65
C CYS A 298 9.61 7.89 1.47
N ASN A 299 10.37 7.92 2.56
CA ASN A 299 11.83 7.94 2.50
C ASN A 299 12.38 6.53 2.32
N SER A 300 13.18 6.29 1.27
CA SER A 300 13.75 4.97 0.98
C SER A 300 14.69 4.47 2.06
N ILE A 301 15.33 5.35 2.85
CA ILE A 301 16.19 4.93 3.98
C ILE A 301 15.33 4.32 5.08
N ILE A 302 14.18 4.95 5.36
CA ILE A 302 13.24 4.48 6.38
C ILE A 302 12.50 3.25 5.89
N LEU A 303 12.15 3.16 4.60
CA LEU A 303 11.49 1.99 4.04
C LEU A 303 12.42 0.79 3.91
N PHE A 304 13.68 1.03 3.53
CA PHE A 304 14.67 -0.01 3.26
C PHE A 304 16.00 0.38 3.91
N PRO A 305 16.25 -0.03 5.18
CA PRO A 305 17.49 0.28 5.88
C PRO A 305 18.70 -0.47 5.30
N GLU A 306 18.47 -1.64 4.70
CA GLU A 306 19.49 -2.40 3.99
C GLU A 306 19.84 -1.75 2.65
N VAL A 307 21.14 -1.63 2.36
CA VAL A 307 21.64 -0.99 1.14
C VAL A 307 21.20 -1.76 -0.10
N ASP A 308 21.22 -3.08 -0.05
CA ASP A 308 20.97 -3.92 -1.22
C ASP A 308 19.50 -3.87 -1.64
N LYS A 309 18.56 -3.94 -0.68
CA LYS A 309 17.12 -3.71 -0.93
C LYS A 309 16.85 -2.30 -1.48
N ARG A 310 17.58 -1.26 -1.04
CA ARG A 310 17.49 0.09 -1.64
C ARG A 310 17.98 0.12 -3.09
N GLN A 311 19.06 -0.59 -3.39
CA GLN A 311 19.57 -0.68 -4.76
C GLN A 311 18.58 -1.41 -5.66
N GLU A 312 17.94 -2.46 -5.16
CA GLU A 312 16.87 -3.17 -5.85
C GLU A 312 15.67 -2.26 -6.13
N LEU A 313 15.17 -1.54 -5.13
CA LEU A 313 14.12 -0.53 -5.29
C LEU A 313 14.46 0.48 -6.41
N LEU A 314 15.68 1.04 -6.37
CA LEU A 314 16.15 2.01 -7.35
C LEU A 314 16.26 1.41 -8.75
N SER A 315 16.68 0.15 -8.86
CA SER A 315 16.76 -0.60 -10.11
C SER A 315 15.37 -0.80 -10.72
N LEU A 316 14.40 -1.25 -9.93
CA LEU A 316 13.01 -1.44 -10.35
C LEU A 316 12.38 -0.13 -10.83
N LEU A 317 12.49 0.95 -10.05
CA LEU A 317 12.00 2.28 -10.43
C LEU A 317 12.70 2.78 -11.70
N GLY A 318 14.01 2.56 -11.82
CA GLY A 318 14.78 2.90 -13.03
C GLY A 318 14.29 2.16 -14.27
N ASN A 319 13.95 0.88 -14.14
CA ASN A 319 13.43 0.05 -15.22
C ASN A 319 12.02 0.47 -15.63
N ILE A 320 11.12 0.73 -14.66
CA ILE A 320 9.79 1.29 -14.94
C ILE A 320 9.91 2.59 -15.73
N LEU A 321 10.78 3.52 -15.31
CA LEU A 321 10.99 4.77 -16.04
C LEU A 321 11.53 4.58 -17.47
N LYS A 322 12.33 3.53 -17.73
CA LYS A 322 12.77 3.22 -19.10
C LYS A 322 11.59 2.75 -19.94
N ILE A 323 10.74 1.88 -19.41
CA ILE A 323 9.53 1.41 -20.09
C ILE A 323 8.59 2.58 -20.38
N GLU A 324 8.39 3.47 -19.40
CA GLU A 324 7.55 4.66 -19.58
C GLU A 324 8.09 5.61 -20.65
N ARG A 325 9.40 5.90 -20.67
CA ARG A 325 10.00 6.69 -21.75
C ARG A 325 9.81 6.04 -23.13
N ASN A 326 9.94 4.72 -23.21
CA ASN A 326 9.74 3.99 -24.46
C ASN A 326 8.26 4.05 -24.90
N ALA A 327 7.32 3.92 -23.96
CA ALA A 327 5.90 4.06 -24.23
C ALA A 327 5.55 5.47 -24.70
N LYS A 328 6.12 6.51 -24.08
CA LYS A 328 5.97 7.90 -24.52
C LYS A 328 6.40 8.09 -25.98
N GLY A 329 7.56 7.55 -26.35
CA GLY A 329 8.08 7.67 -27.71
C GLY A 329 7.20 6.99 -28.76
N ARG A 330 6.47 5.91 -28.38
CA ARG A 330 5.53 5.22 -29.27
C ARG A 330 4.20 5.95 -29.42
N ALA A 331 3.77 6.67 -28.39
CA ALA A 331 2.50 7.40 -28.39
C ALA A 331 2.50 8.64 -29.31
N GLY A 332 3.59 8.92 -30.02
CA GLY A 332 3.64 10.05 -30.97
C GLY A 332 3.76 11.42 -30.30
N ASP A 333 3.85 11.47 -28.96
CA ASP A 333 4.27 12.65 -28.20
C ASP A 333 5.75 12.92 -28.51
N ALA A 334 5.97 13.55 -29.66
CA ALA A 334 7.29 13.98 -30.07
C ALA A 334 7.89 14.78 -28.91
N PRO A 335 9.11 14.44 -28.45
CA PRO A 335 9.76 15.22 -27.41
C PRO A 335 9.85 16.64 -27.95
N SER A 336 9.13 17.57 -27.31
CA SER A 336 9.18 18.99 -27.64
C SER A 336 10.64 19.42 -27.48
N SER A 337 11.38 19.39 -28.57
CA SER A 337 12.84 19.51 -28.62
C SER A 337 13.30 20.97 -28.43
N GLY A 338 12.54 21.74 -27.66
CA GLY A 338 12.87 23.10 -27.26
C GLY A 338 14.04 23.08 -26.30
N LYS A 339 15.24 23.22 -26.87
CA LYS A 339 16.49 23.48 -26.15
C LYS A 339 16.37 24.74 -25.30
N GLN A 340 16.19 24.59 -24.01
CA GLN A 340 16.74 25.45 -22.96
C GLN A 340 16.50 24.73 -21.64
N SER A 341 17.46 23.90 -21.21
CA SER A 341 17.38 23.25 -19.92
C SER A 341 17.66 24.29 -18.84
N ASP A 342 16.62 24.94 -18.36
CA ASP A 342 16.68 25.72 -17.14
C ASP A 342 17.20 24.81 -16.01
N GLU A 343 18.10 25.31 -15.16
CA GLU A 343 18.76 24.49 -14.14
C GLU A 343 17.77 23.82 -13.16
N GLY A 344 16.58 24.40 -13.03
CA GLY A 344 15.46 23.88 -12.25
C GLY A 344 14.78 22.63 -12.81
N GLU A 345 14.94 22.35 -14.11
CA GLU A 345 14.32 21.20 -14.80
C GLU A 345 15.10 19.89 -14.61
N LYS A 346 16.28 19.94 -13.99
CA LYS A 346 17.08 18.74 -13.69
C LYS A 346 16.26 17.76 -12.85
N ALA A 347 16.19 16.51 -13.29
CA ALA A 347 15.48 15.45 -12.56
C ALA A 347 16.10 15.24 -11.16
N SER A 348 15.24 15.16 -10.15
CA SER A 348 15.63 14.89 -8.76
C SER A 348 15.75 13.38 -8.47
N HIS A 349 16.01 13.05 -7.20
CA HIS A 349 16.00 11.67 -6.68
C HIS A 349 14.64 11.26 -6.10
N ALA A 350 13.60 12.07 -6.32
CA ALA A 350 12.25 11.77 -5.92
C ALA A 350 11.46 11.18 -7.10
N TYR A 351 10.73 10.12 -6.82
CA TYR A 351 9.89 9.40 -7.77
C TYR A 351 8.44 9.62 -7.37
N LEU A 352 7.66 10.22 -8.26
CA LEU A 352 6.23 10.40 -8.11
C LEU A 352 5.51 9.17 -8.67
N ILE A 353 4.63 8.59 -7.84
CA ILE A 353 3.66 7.57 -8.25
C ILE A 353 2.33 8.28 -8.46
N ASN A 354 1.78 8.15 -9.66
CA ASN A 354 0.49 8.70 -10.01
C ASN A 354 -0.62 7.66 -9.82
N LEU A 355 -1.80 8.12 -9.40
CA LEU A 355 -3.05 7.39 -9.58
C LEU A 355 -3.40 7.50 -11.06
N ASP A 356 -3.76 6.38 -11.68
CA ASP A 356 -4.26 6.43 -13.04
C ASP A 356 -5.75 6.17 -13.08
N ARG A 357 -6.51 7.27 -13.01
CA ARG A 357 -7.96 7.24 -13.17
C ARG A 357 -8.36 6.84 -14.61
N SER A 358 -7.47 7.06 -15.58
CA SER A 358 -7.70 6.86 -17.01
C SER A 358 -7.10 5.56 -17.56
N ALA A 359 -6.06 5.02 -16.93
CA ALA A 359 -5.36 3.82 -17.38
C ALA A 359 -5.59 2.62 -16.47
N SER A 360 -6.81 2.49 -15.94
CA SER A 360 -7.34 1.20 -15.49
C SER A 360 -7.05 0.09 -16.50
N ARG A 361 -7.01 0.43 -17.80
CA ARG A 361 -6.66 -0.47 -18.91
C ARG A 361 -5.18 -0.87 -19.01
N ARG A 362 -4.23 -0.08 -18.47
CA ARG A 362 -2.78 -0.34 -18.63
C ARG A 362 -2.21 -1.11 -17.44
N ALA A 363 -2.23 -0.48 -16.27
CA ALA A 363 -1.79 -1.09 -15.02
C ALA A 363 -2.27 -0.27 -13.83
N SER A 364 -2.82 -0.92 -12.80
CA SER A 364 -3.19 -0.26 -11.55
C SER A 364 -1.98 -0.07 -10.62
N THR A 365 -1.80 1.13 -10.09
CA THR A 365 -0.82 1.45 -9.03
C THR A 365 -1.36 1.22 -7.63
N VAL A 366 -2.65 0.89 -7.48
CA VAL A 366 -3.32 0.73 -6.19
C VAL A 366 -2.63 -0.31 -5.28
N PRO A 367 -2.29 -1.53 -5.75
CA PRO A 367 -1.63 -2.51 -4.89
C PRO A 367 -0.29 -2.01 -4.30
N LEU A 368 0.52 -1.34 -5.13
CA LEU A 368 1.76 -0.71 -4.69
C LEU A 368 1.51 0.37 -3.63
N LEU A 369 0.50 1.20 -3.84
CA LEU A 369 0.14 2.25 -2.90
C LEU A 369 -0.34 1.68 -1.56
N ILE A 370 -1.11 0.59 -1.58
CA ILE A 370 -1.51 -0.14 -0.36
C ILE A 370 -0.26 -0.66 0.37
N ALA A 371 0.68 -1.28 -0.34
CA ALA A 371 1.92 -1.77 0.27
C ALA A 371 2.74 -0.63 0.93
N LEU A 372 2.86 0.52 0.25
CA LEU A 372 3.51 1.71 0.81
C LEU A 372 2.76 2.27 2.03
N TRP A 373 1.42 2.28 2.00
CA TRP A 373 0.60 2.70 3.15
C TRP A 373 0.80 1.79 4.34
N ARG A 374 0.84 0.47 4.15
CA ARG A 374 1.09 -0.49 5.23
C ARG A 374 2.47 -0.29 5.86
N MET A 375 3.50 0.00 5.06
CA MET A 375 4.82 0.39 5.59
C MET A 375 4.75 1.67 6.43
N ARG A 376 3.98 2.69 6.01
CA ARG A 376 3.80 3.91 6.81
C ARG A 376 3.08 3.62 8.13
N LEU A 377 1.98 2.87 8.08
CA LEU A 377 1.22 2.45 9.27
C LEU A 377 2.10 1.69 10.26
N TRP A 378 2.96 0.80 9.76
CA TRP A 378 3.92 0.06 10.58
C TRP A 378 4.83 0.98 11.40
N HIS A 379 5.31 2.06 10.79
CA HIS A 379 6.12 3.10 11.45
C HIS A 379 5.31 4.08 12.32
N GLY A 380 4.05 3.80 12.61
CA GLY A 380 3.20 4.67 13.43
C GLY A 380 2.59 5.84 12.65
N GLN A 381 2.89 6.00 11.36
CA GLN A 381 2.36 7.12 10.57
C GLN A 381 0.93 6.85 10.13
N GLY A 382 0.06 7.87 10.21
CA GLY A 382 -1.36 7.74 9.88
C GLY A 382 -2.23 7.31 11.05
N TRP A 383 -1.61 6.93 12.17
CA TRP A 383 -2.28 6.74 13.43
C TRP A 383 -2.28 8.05 14.23
N THR A 384 -3.45 8.62 14.52
CA THR A 384 -3.55 9.77 15.43
C THR A 384 -3.66 9.26 16.86
N VAL A 385 -2.63 9.52 17.67
CA VAL A 385 -2.58 9.08 19.07
C VAL A 385 -3.54 9.92 19.93
N ASP A 386 -3.79 11.16 19.52
CA ASP A 386 -4.60 12.10 20.25
C ASP A 386 -5.82 12.49 19.42
N GLY A 387 -7.02 12.33 19.96
CA GLY A 387 -8.23 12.93 19.39
C GLY A 387 -8.17 14.46 19.29
N SER A 388 -7.09 15.10 19.75
CA SER A 388 -6.73 16.47 19.39
C SER A 388 -5.93 16.46 18.08
N GLY A 389 -6.57 16.79 16.97
CA GLY A 389 -6.00 16.84 15.62
C GLY A 389 -4.89 17.87 15.39
N SER A 390 -3.90 17.96 16.27
CA SER A 390 -2.70 18.78 16.09
C SER A 390 -1.63 17.96 15.38
N LEU A 391 -1.64 18.00 14.03
CA LEU A 391 -0.51 17.59 13.21
C LEU A 391 0.71 18.42 13.60
N ARG A 392 1.57 17.93 14.51
CA ARG A 392 2.91 18.48 14.66
C ARG A 392 3.69 18.09 13.40
N PRO A 393 4.20 19.05 12.61
CA PRO A 393 5.14 18.72 11.56
C PRO A 393 6.34 18.01 12.21
N GLN A 394 6.75 16.89 11.64
CA GLN A 394 8.07 16.33 11.91
C GLN A 394 9.10 17.39 11.50
N GLN A 395 9.59 18.18 12.45
CA GLN A 395 10.90 18.78 12.33
C GLN A 395 11.88 17.61 12.34
N SER A 396 12.27 17.16 11.16
CA SER A 396 13.46 16.37 11.01
C SER A 396 14.63 17.20 11.52
N ASP A 397 15.31 16.71 12.55
CA ASP A 397 16.61 17.21 12.99
C ASP A 397 17.61 17.11 11.82
N GLU A 398 17.60 18.11 10.95
CA GLU A 398 18.52 18.29 9.82
C GLU A 398 19.68 19.24 10.21
N SER A 399 20.07 19.24 11.48
CA SER A 399 21.09 20.15 12.05
C SER A 399 22.49 19.50 12.19
N ALA A 400 22.80 18.46 11.42
CA ALA A 400 24.06 17.71 11.55
C ALA A 400 24.86 17.57 10.25
N LEU A 401 24.82 18.57 9.37
CA LEU A 401 25.84 18.76 8.34
C LEU A 401 26.39 20.18 8.48
N GLY A 402 27.49 20.28 9.23
CA GLY A 402 28.22 21.50 9.48
C GLY A 402 28.66 22.18 8.18
N GLU A 403 28.35 23.46 8.08
CA GLU A 403 29.08 24.40 7.24
C GLU A 403 30.48 24.59 7.87
N ASP A 404 31.49 23.95 7.28
CA ASP A 404 32.88 24.38 7.47
C ASP A 404 33.05 25.74 6.79
N LYS A 405 32.74 26.81 7.52
CA LYS A 405 33.19 28.17 7.21
C LYS A 405 34.67 28.28 7.58
N SER A 406 35.52 27.94 6.64
CA SER A 406 36.92 28.37 6.64
C SER A 406 36.95 29.90 6.46
N GLY A 407 37.17 30.60 7.56
CA GLY A 407 37.29 32.05 7.62
C GLY A 407 38.70 32.54 7.26
N ASN A 408 38.71 33.54 6.38
CA ASN A 408 39.61 34.70 6.32
C ASN A 408 40.95 34.65 7.08
N GLY A 409 42.04 34.57 6.31
CA GLY A 409 43.31 35.23 6.64
C GLY A 409 43.41 36.54 5.86
N SER A 410 43.27 37.68 6.55
CA SER A 410 43.54 39.01 5.99
C SER A 410 44.80 39.59 6.65
N ASN A 411 45.78 39.88 5.78
CA ASN A 411 46.76 40.96 5.79
C ASN A 411 47.06 41.70 7.10
N VAL A 412 48.34 41.64 7.51
CA VAL A 412 49.03 42.69 8.27
C VAL A 412 50.34 43.00 7.53
N THR A 413 50.39 44.19 6.94
CA THR A 413 51.62 44.91 6.58
C THR A 413 51.33 46.39 6.84
N ASP A 414 51.83 46.89 7.97
CA ASP A 414 52.61 48.13 8.10
C ASP A 414 53.21 48.20 9.51
#